data_AF-A0AA47N751-F1
#
_entry.id   AF-A0AA47N751-F1
#
_cell.length_a   1.000
_cell.length_b   1.000
_cell.length_c   1.000
_cell.angle_alpha   90.00
_cell.angle_beta   90.00
_cell.angle_gamma   90.00
#
_symmetry.space_group_name_H-M   'P 1'
#
loop_
_entity.id
_entity.type
_entity.pdbx_description
1 polymer ?
#
loop_
_entity_poly.entity_id
_entity_poly.type
_entity_poly.pdbx_seq_one_letter_code
_entity_poly.pdbx_strand_id
1 'polypeptide(L)'
;MAPMKSAGDEFPPDGVQTLVVVVTIANLEVKEECTITKDAVCQCREDHYCSSTLCTTCNPCDKCEGRAVKSLCTGTTNTVCGEKDVDIKPHVEEIATALRWWFMRDVALKSGFTRDDINSLRLKHPDFTERTPQLLHQWVEKMEKMGNNATRELLEKLTDLRRFYVHDRVLSILYMRKPAET
;
A
#
# COMPACT_ATOMS: atom_id res chain seq x y z
N MET A 1 16.21 79.79 12.82
CA MET A 1 16.35 78.37 13.16
C MET A 1 17.64 77.86 12.53
N ALA A 2 18.67 77.69 13.37
CA ALA A 2 19.80 76.79 13.11
C ALA A 2 19.29 75.32 13.18
N PRO A 3 20.09 74.29 12.83
CA PRO A 3 21.00 74.17 11.69
C PRO A 3 20.95 72.76 11.02
N MET A 4 21.78 72.56 9.99
CA MET A 4 22.64 71.36 9.78
C MET A 4 22.00 69.96 9.54
N LYS A 5 22.57 69.05 8.75
CA LYS A 5 23.63 68.99 7.72
C LYS A 5 23.78 67.48 7.41
N SER A 6 24.20 67.16 6.18
CA SER A 6 25.12 66.05 5.81
C SER A 6 24.71 64.61 6.15
N ALA A 7 25.12 63.56 5.45
CA ALA A 7 26.10 63.36 4.38
C ALA A 7 25.56 62.20 3.53
N GLY A 8 25.87 62.17 2.24
CA GLY A 8 27.04 61.39 1.81
C GLY A 8 26.58 60.24 0.93
N ASP A 9 26.38 60.53 -0.36
CA ASP A 9 26.52 59.57 -1.44
C ASP A 9 27.95 59.03 -1.45
N GLU A 10 28.13 57.73 -1.24
CA GLU A 10 28.91 56.83 -2.11
C GLU A 10 28.97 55.44 -1.45
N PHE A 11 28.30 54.46 -2.06
CA PHE A 11 28.59 53.04 -1.87
C PHE A 11 28.87 52.43 -3.25
N PRO A 12 29.92 51.59 -3.38
CA PRO A 12 30.52 51.22 -4.65
C PRO A 12 29.67 50.20 -5.45
N PRO A 13 29.89 50.09 -6.77
CA PRO A 13 29.25 49.11 -7.60
C PRO A 13 30.07 47.81 -7.59
N ASP A 14 29.82 46.93 -6.62
CA ASP A 14 30.26 45.54 -6.75
C ASP A 14 29.07 44.68 -7.12
N GLY A 15 29.05 44.30 -8.40
CA GLY A 15 28.16 43.32 -8.95
C GLY A 15 28.36 41.97 -8.26
N VAL A 16 27.62 41.76 -7.19
CA VAL A 16 27.12 40.42 -6.90
C VAL A 16 25.74 40.41 -7.55
N GLN A 17 25.74 40.05 -8.84
CA GLN A 17 24.56 39.42 -9.41
C GLN A 17 24.42 38.16 -8.57
N THR A 18 23.60 38.21 -7.52
CA THR A 18 23.13 37.01 -6.86
C THR A 18 22.50 36.22 -7.98
N LEU A 19 23.26 35.26 -8.50
CA LEU A 19 22.77 34.22 -9.35
C LEU A 19 21.78 33.53 -8.42
N VAL A 20 20.54 34.01 -8.45
CA VAL A 20 19.41 33.21 -8.01
C VAL A 20 19.45 32.09 -9.02
N VAL A 21 20.22 31.06 -8.69
CA VAL A 21 20.04 29.74 -9.27
C VAL A 21 18.66 29.40 -8.77
N VAL A 22 17.66 29.82 -9.54
CA VAL A 22 16.34 29.24 -9.50
C VAL A 22 16.60 27.83 -9.98
N VAL A 23 17.08 26.97 -9.07
CA VAL A 23 16.93 25.55 -9.22
C VAL A 23 15.43 25.43 -9.36
N THR A 24 14.96 25.17 -10.57
CA THR A 24 13.56 24.90 -10.85
C THR A 24 13.28 23.54 -10.22
N ILE A 25 13.17 23.52 -8.90
CA ILE A 25 12.96 22.31 -8.12
C ILE A 25 11.53 21.85 -8.45
N ALA A 26 11.41 20.73 -9.15
CA ALA A 26 10.15 20.27 -9.68
C ALA A 26 9.15 19.92 -8.56
N ASN A 27 8.00 20.59 -8.57
CA ASN A 27 6.84 20.34 -7.69
C ASN A 27 7.04 20.62 -6.19
N LEU A 28 7.87 21.61 -5.83
CA LEU A 28 7.97 22.12 -4.45
C LEU A 28 7.11 23.36 -4.22
N GLU A 29 6.74 23.58 -2.97
CA GLU A 29 6.11 24.79 -2.44
C GLU A 29 6.86 25.29 -1.19
N VAL A 30 6.81 26.60 -0.96
CA VAL A 30 7.44 27.22 0.20
C VAL A 30 6.52 27.03 1.40
N LYS A 31 6.99 26.29 2.40
CA LYS A 31 6.31 26.09 3.68
C LYS A 31 6.62 27.22 4.65
N GLU A 32 7.88 27.64 4.69
CA GLU A 32 8.34 28.76 5.51
C GLU A 32 9.14 29.71 4.63
N GLU A 33 8.79 31.00 4.67
CA GLU A 33 9.49 32.02 3.92
C GLU A 33 10.92 32.22 4.44
N CYS A 34 11.82 32.64 3.56
CA CYS A 34 13.14 33.05 3.98
C CYS A 34 13.07 34.29 4.88
N THR A 35 13.94 34.33 5.88
CA THR A 35 14.19 35.52 6.68
C THR A 35 15.64 35.95 6.50
N ILE A 36 16.03 37.10 7.04
CA ILE A 36 17.42 37.60 6.97
C ILE A 36 18.44 36.58 7.51
N THR A 37 18.02 35.65 8.39
CA THR A 37 18.91 34.68 9.06
C THR A 37 18.59 33.22 8.76
N LYS A 38 17.56 32.94 7.97
CA LYS A 38 17.10 31.58 7.69
C LYS A 38 16.67 31.44 6.25
N ASP A 39 17.15 30.39 5.60
CA ASP A 39 16.68 30.00 4.27
C ASP A 39 15.22 29.57 4.31
N ALA A 40 14.55 29.67 3.16
CA ALA A 40 13.18 29.19 3.01
C ALA A 40 13.12 27.67 3.19
N VAL A 41 12.11 27.20 3.92
CA VAL A 41 11.83 25.76 4.04
C VAL A 41 10.86 25.37 2.95
N CYS A 42 11.31 24.52 2.03
CA CYS A 42 10.46 23.99 0.96
C CYS A 42 9.92 22.60 1.34
N GLN A 43 8.71 22.30 0.90
CA GLN A 43 8.11 20.97 0.97
C GLN A 43 7.56 20.57 -0.41
N CYS A 44 7.33 19.28 -0.63
CA CYS A 44 6.60 18.85 -1.81
C CYS A 44 5.16 19.39 -1.77
N ARG A 45 4.67 19.79 -2.95
CA ARG A 45 3.26 20.17 -3.13
C ARG A 45 2.32 19.03 -2.76
N GLU A 46 1.05 19.37 -2.59
CA GLU A 46 -0.02 18.37 -2.51
C GLU A 46 0.08 17.34 -3.65
N ASP A 47 -0.23 16.09 -3.33
CA ASP A 47 -0.09 14.93 -4.21
C ASP A 47 1.34 14.67 -4.74
N HIS A 48 2.37 15.17 -4.06
CA HIS A 48 3.76 14.82 -4.35
C HIS A 48 4.54 14.42 -3.10
N TYR A 49 5.51 13.53 -3.27
CA TYR A 49 6.36 13.02 -2.20
C TYR A 49 7.81 12.90 -2.61
N CYS A 50 8.65 12.72 -1.59
CA CYS A 50 10.07 12.60 -1.78
C CYS A 50 10.78 11.91 -0.62
N SER A 51 11.31 10.71 -0.86
CA SER A 51 11.94 9.92 0.20
C SER A 51 13.41 10.26 0.46
N SER A 52 13.96 11.24 -0.25
CA SER A 52 15.36 11.68 -0.09
C SER A 52 15.47 12.81 0.92
N THR A 53 16.56 12.82 1.70
CA THR A 53 16.82 13.84 2.73
C THR A 53 17.00 15.26 2.17
N LEU A 54 17.55 15.39 0.96
CA LEU A 54 17.79 16.68 0.29
C LEU A 54 16.64 17.13 -0.61
N CYS A 55 15.56 16.36 -0.64
CA CYS A 55 14.44 16.43 -1.56
C CYS A 55 14.51 17.48 -2.69
N THR A 56 15.27 17.16 -3.74
CA THR A 56 15.48 18.03 -4.90
C THR A 56 14.49 17.77 -6.04
N THR A 57 13.64 16.74 -5.93
CA THR A 57 12.62 16.41 -6.93
C THR A 57 11.47 15.70 -6.24
N CYS A 58 10.28 16.28 -6.33
CA CYS A 58 9.07 15.70 -5.77
C CYS A 58 8.35 14.90 -6.85
N ASN A 59 8.14 13.60 -6.57
CA ASN A 59 7.46 12.67 -7.46
C ASN A 59 5.95 12.72 -7.18
N PRO A 60 5.10 12.58 -8.21
CA PRO A 60 3.66 12.45 -7.98
C PRO A 60 3.36 11.21 -7.14
N CYS A 61 2.39 11.32 -6.23
CA CYS A 61 1.94 10.22 -5.41
C CYS A 61 1.20 9.15 -6.22
N ASP A 62 1.40 7.89 -5.85
CA ASP A 62 0.66 6.78 -6.45
C ASP A 62 -0.82 6.84 -6.09
N LYS A 63 -1.67 6.50 -7.06
CA LYS A 63 -3.11 6.34 -6.88
C LYS A 63 -3.45 4.86 -6.70
N CYS A 64 -4.16 4.55 -5.63
CA CYS A 64 -4.59 3.19 -5.33
C CYS A 64 -5.90 2.86 -6.06
N GLU A 65 -5.85 2.74 -7.39
CA GLU A 65 -7.01 2.44 -8.25
C GLU A 65 -7.72 1.13 -7.83
N GLY A 66 -8.75 1.23 -6.99
CA GLY A 66 -9.49 0.09 -6.45
C GLY A 66 -8.73 -0.73 -5.40
N ARG A 67 -7.70 -0.16 -4.75
CA ARG A 67 -6.96 -0.79 -3.64
C ARG A 67 -7.16 0.02 -2.37
N ALA A 68 -7.23 -0.65 -1.22
CA ALA A 68 -7.28 0.05 0.06
C ALA A 68 -6.00 0.87 0.26
N VAL A 69 -6.10 2.14 0.66
CA VAL A 69 -4.92 2.95 1.00
C VAL A 69 -4.44 2.51 2.38
N LYS A 70 -3.25 1.91 2.47
CA LYS A 70 -2.62 1.54 3.75
C LYS A 70 -1.95 2.75 4.42
N SER A 71 -1.37 3.64 3.62
CA SER A 71 -0.78 4.89 4.09
C SER A 71 -1.02 5.98 3.07
N LEU A 72 -1.46 7.14 3.54
CA LEU A 72 -1.68 8.32 2.71
C LEU A 72 -0.35 8.94 2.31
N CYS A 73 -0.36 9.61 1.16
CA CYS A 73 0.81 10.35 0.71
C CYS A 73 1.11 11.51 1.65
N THR A 74 2.40 11.75 1.90
CA THR A 74 2.91 12.94 2.58
C THR A 74 4.05 13.52 1.77
N GLY A 75 4.50 14.74 2.09
CA GLY A 75 5.60 15.38 1.38
C GLY A 75 6.91 14.57 1.38
N THR A 76 7.06 13.59 2.26
CA THR A 76 8.26 12.72 2.33
C THR A 76 8.00 11.24 2.04
N THR A 77 6.74 10.81 1.99
CA THR A 77 6.38 9.39 1.80
C THR A 77 5.30 9.22 0.76
N ASN A 78 5.50 8.30 -0.19
CA ASN A 78 4.48 7.94 -1.18
C ASN A 78 3.22 7.37 -0.53
N THR A 79 2.11 7.36 -1.26
CA THR A 79 0.96 6.51 -0.96
C THR A 79 1.39 5.05 -0.95
N VAL A 80 1.07 4.32 0.13
CA VAL A 80 1.23 2.87 0.19
C VAL A 80 -0.11 2.23 -0.10
N CYS A 81 -0.23 1.59 -1.26
CA CYS A 81 -1.42 0.83 -1.61
C CYS A 81 -1.43 -0.54 -0.93
N GLY A 82 -2.60 -0.92 -0.44
CA GLY A 82 -2.92 -2.27 -0.02
C GLY A 82 -3.12 -3.20 -1.20
N GLU A 83 -3.44 -4.45 -0.91
CA GLU A 83 -3.76 -5.41 -1.96
C GLU A 83 -5.12 -5.08 -2.58
N LYS A 84 -5.28 -5.41 -3.85
CA LYS A 84 -6.56 -5.22 -4.55
C LYS A 84 -7.57 -6.21 -4.00
N ASP A 85 -8.79 -5.75 -3.76
CA ASP A 85 -9.91 -6.61 -3.43
C ASP A 85 -10.27 -7.41 -4.69
N VAL A 86 -9.67 -8.59 -4.83
CA VAL A 86 -9.98 -9.55 -5.88
C VAL A 86 -11.03 -10.49 -5.32
N ASP A 87 -12.10 -10.71 -6.07
CA ASP A 87 -13.13 -11.69 -5.69
C ASP A 87 -12.57 -13.11 -5.82
N ILE A 88 -12.64 -13.90 -4.75
CA ILE A 88 -12.24 -15.31 -4.75
C ILE A 88 -13.22 -16.16 -5.56
N LYS A 89 -14.51 -15.80 -5.62
CA LYS A 89 -15.59 -16.64 -6.21
C LYS A 89 -15.26 -17.21 -7.60
N PRO A 90 -14.78 -16.43 -8.59
CA PRO A 90 -14.43 -16.98 -9.91
C PRO A 90 -13.25 -17.95 -9.89
N HIS A 91 -12.43 -17.92 -8.83
CA HIS A 91 -11.20 -18.70 -8.71
C HIS A 91 -11.30 -19.84 -7.67
N VAL A 92 -12.48 -20.11 -7.10
CA VAL A 92 -12.66 -21.07 -5.99
C VAL A 92 -12.12 -22.45 -6.34
N GLU A 93 -12.39 -22.97 -7.53
CA GLU A 93 -11.95 -24.31 -7.95
C GLU A 93 -10.41 -24.44 -8.00
N GLU A 94 -9.75 -23.44 -8.59
CA GLU A 94 -8.30 -23.44 -8.75
C GLU A 94 -7.61 -23.23 -7.39
N ILE A 95 -8.14 -22.33 -6.57
CA ILE A 95 -7.65 -22.08 -5.21
C ILE A 95 -7.87 -23.31 -4.32
N ALA A 96 -9.02 -23.97 -4.41
CA ALA A 96 -9.30 -25.19 -3.67
C ALA A 96 -8.34 -26.32 -4.07
N THR A 97 -8.00 -26.41 -5.35
CA THR A 97 -6.98 -27.37 -5.84
C THR A 97 -5.59 -27.05 -5.28
N ALA A 98 -5.22 -25.77 -5.22
CA ALA A 98 -3.95 -25.33 -4.63
C ALA A 98 -3.88 -25.57 -3.12
N LEU A 99 -4.95 -25.28 -2.39
CA LEU A 99 -5.09 -25.49 -0.94
C LEU A 99 -5.14 -26.98 -0.60
N ARG A 100 -5.87 -27.79 -1.38
CA ARG A 100 -6.27 -29.15 -1.00
C ARG A 100 -7.08 -29.17 0.31
N TRP A 101 -7.68 -30.32 0.61
CA TRP A 101 -8.53 -30.49 1.78
C TRP A 101 -7.87 -30.15 3.11
N TRP A 102 -6.61 -30.54 3.31
CA TRP A 102 -5.92 -30.34 4.58
C TRP A 102 -5.80 -28.84 4.90
N PHE A 103 -5.23 -28.03 4.00
CA PHE A 103 -5.03 -26.62 4.32
C PHE A 103 -6.37 -25.88 4.40
N MET A 104 -7.35 -26.22 3.56
CA MET A 104 -8.69 -25.63 3.66
C MET A 104 -9.36 -25.93 4.99
N ARG A 105 -9.22 -27.16 5.51
CA ARG A 105 -9.74 -27.53 6.84
C ARG A 105 -9.10 -26.69 7.95
N ASP A 106 -7.77 -26.53 7.91
CA ASP A 106 -7.04 -25.80 8.94
C ASP A 106 -7.40 -24.29 8.90
N VAL A 107 -7.59 -23.72 7.70
CA VAL A 107 -8.13 -22.37 7.52
C VAL A 107 -9.53 -22.26 8.10
N ALA A 108 -10.45 -23.16 7.73
CA ALA A 108 -11.83 -23.14 8.22
C ALA A 108 -11.90 -23.19 9.75
N LEU A 109 -11.13 -24.08 10.38
CA LEU A 109 -11.05 -24.19 11.84
C LEU A 109 -10.52 -22.90 12.49
N LYS A 110 -9.46 -22.31 11.94
CA LYS A 110 -8.92 -21.03 12.42
C LYS A 110 -9.87 -19.84 12.19
N SER A 111 -10.80 -19.95 11.25
CA SER A 111 -11.84 -18.96 10.97
C SER A 111 -13.16 -19.23 11.71
N GLY A 112 -13.17 -20.13 12.70
CA GLY A 112 -14.33 -20.37 13.54
C GLY A 112 -15.39 -21.32 12.95
N PHE A 113 -15.02 -22.21 12.02
CA PHE A 113 -15.84 -23.39 11.72
C PHE A 113 -15.67 -24.45 12.80
N THR A 114 -16.74 -25.19 13.10
CA THR A 114 -16.65 -26.31 14.04
C THR A 114 -16.14 -27.56 13.34
N ARG A 115 -15.61 -28.50 14.13
CA ARG A 115 -15.23 -29.83 13.61
C ARG A 115 -16.44 -30.60 13.06
N ASP A 116 -17.61 -30.37 13.63
CA ASP A 116 -18.84 -31.09 13.24
C ASP A 116 -19.37 -30.61 11.89
N ASP A 117 -19.30 -29.31 11.62
CA ASP A 117 -19.63 -28.74 10.29
C ASP A 117 -18.75 -29.37 9.20
N ILE A 118 -17.44 -29.41 9.45
CA ILE A 118 -16.44 -29.97 8.54
C ILE A 118 -16.63 -31.48 8.35
N ASN A 119 -16.91 -32.22 9.42
CA ASN A 119 -17.16 -33.66 9.35
C ASN A 119 -18.43 -33.98 8.57
N SER A 120 -19.49 -33.19 8.75
CA SER A 120 -20.73 -33.32 8.01
C SER A 120 -20.53 -33.10 6.51
N LEU A 121 -19.73 -32.09 6.14
CA LEU A 121 -19.30 -31.85 4.75
C LEU A 121 -18.51 -33.02 4.18
N ARG A 122 -17.56 -33.55 4.95
CA ARG A 122 -16.74 -34.71 4.55
C ARG A 122 -17.60 -35.93 4.25
N LEU A 123 -18.67 -36.14 5.01
CA LEU A 123 -19.60 -37.25 4.82
C LEU A 123 -20.45 -37.08 3.56
N LYS A 124 -20.92 -35.85 3.29
CA LYS A 124 -21.72 -35.52 2.09
C LYS A 124 -20.90 -35.62 0.80
N HIS A 125 -19.63 -35.23 0.84
CA HIS A 125 -18.74 -35.22 -0.32
C HIS A 125 -17.52 -36.12 -0.04
N PRO A 126 -17.60 -37.44 -0.37
CA PRO A 126 -16.48 -38.36 -0.15
C PRO A 126 -15.30 -38.07 -1.10
N ASP A 127 -15.56 -37.52 -2.28
CA ASP A 127 -14.52 -37.08 -3.23
C ASP A 127 -13.81 -35.81 -2.73
N PHE A 128 -12.49 -35.83 -2.72
CA PHE A 128 -11.67 -34.70 -2.27
C PHE A 128 -11.67 -33.53 -3.25
N THR A 129 -11.92 -33.80 -4.55
CA THR A 129 -11.94 -32.80 -5.62
C THR A 129 -13.14 -31.87 -5.47
N GLU A 130 -14.32 -32.39 -5.17
CA GLU A 130 -15.52 -31.58 -4.93
C GLU A 130 -15.60 -31.07 -3.48
N ARG A 131 -15.07 -31.82 -2.51
CA ARG A 131 -15.17 -31.46 -1.09
C ARG A 131 -14.45 -30.16 -0.76
N THR A 132 -13.26 -29.93 -1.33
CA THR A 132 -12.46 -28.75 -1.01
C THR A 132 -13.08 -27.45 -1.54
N PRO A 133 -13.51 -27.37 -2.82
CA PRO A 133 -14.26 -26.24 -3.35
C PRO A 133 -15.54 -25.97 -2.55
N GLN A 134 -16.30 -27.00 -2.19
CA GLN A 134 -17.53 -26.85 -1.41
C GLN A 134 -17.28 -26.20 -0.03
N LEU A 135 -16.23 -26.65 0.69
CA LEU A 135 -15.86 -26.01 1.95
C LEU A 135 -15.37 -24.58 1.74
N LEU A 136 -14.64 -24.30 0.65
CA LEU A 136 -14.17 -22.95 0.33
C LEU A 136 -15.33 -22.00 0.00
N HIS A 137 -16.33 -22.44 -0.78
CA HIS A 137 -17.55 -21.67 -1.04
C HIS A 137 -18.28 -21.30 0.25
N GLN A 138 -18.55 -22.27 1.12
CA GLN A 138 -19.22 -22.01 2.39
C GLN A 138 -18.41 -21.10 3.31
N TRP A 139 -17.09 -21.23 3.28
CA TRP A 139 -16.18 -20.35 4.02
C TRP A 139 -16.27 -18.91 3.51
N VAL A 140 -16.21 -18.69 2.19
CA VAL A 140 -16.34 -17.36 1.57
C VAL A 140 -17.68 -16.71 1.95
N GLU A 141 -18.79 -17.43 1.80
CA GLU A 141 -20.12 -16.92 2.17
C GLU A 141 -20.21 -16.53 3.65
N LYS A 142 -19.57 -17.30 4.54
CA LYS A 142 -19.53 -16.97 5.97
C LYS A 142 -18.68 -15.73 6.24
N MET A 143 -17.53 -15.58 5.56
CA MET A 143 -16.68 -14.39 5.70
C MET A 143 -17.42 -13.13 5.23
N GLU A 144 -18.11 -13.20 4.09
CA GLU A 144 -18.92 -12.10 3.55
C GLU A 144 -20.04 -11.69 4.51
N LYS A 145 -20.75 -12.67 5.11
CA LYS A 145 -21.77 -12.42 6.13
C LYS A 145 -21.22 -11.75 7.39
N MET A 146 -19.94 -11.99 7.72
CA MET A 146 -19.25 -11.31 8.82
C MET A 146 -18.71 -9.92 8.43
N GLY A 147 -18.84 -9.51 7.16
CA GLY A 147 -18.30 -8.25 6.66
C GLY A 147 -16.79 -8.29 6.41
N ASN A 148 -16.19 -9.48 6.37
CA ASN A 148 -14.76 -9.66 6.14
C ASN A 148 -14.46 -9.86 4.65
N ASN A 149 -13.31 -9.36 4.20
CA ASN A 149 -12.78 -9.69 2.89
C ASN A 149 -12.19 -11.12 2.93
N ALA A 150 -12.83 -12.05 2.21
CA ALA A 150 -12.42 -13.44 2.13
C ALA A 150 -10.99 -13.62 1.58
N THR A 151 -10.57 -12.78 0.62
CA THR A 151 -9.23 -12.82 0.03
C THR A 151 -8.16 -12.47 1.05
N ARG A 152 -8.35 -11.35 1.74
CA ARG A 152 -7.42 -10.91 2.77
C ARG A 152 -7.34 -11.92 3.92
N GLU A 153 -8.48 -12.37 4.41
CA GLU A 153 -8.53 -13.38 5.48
C GLU A 153 -7.85 -14.69 5.08
N LEU A 154 -8.04 -15.16 3.84
CA LEU A 154 -7.41 -16.40 3.38
C LEU A 154 -5.89 -16.27 3.40
N LEU A 155 -5.35 -15.18 2.85
CA LEU A 155 -3.92 -14.91 2.80
C LEU A 155 -3.32 -14.74 4.20
N GLU A 156 -4.02 -14.03 5.09
CA GLU A 156 -3.63 -13.88 6.49
C GLU A 156 -3.59 -15.23 7.21
N LYS A 157 -4.63 -16.08 7.08
CA LYS A 157 -4.63 -17.42 7.69
C LYS A 157 -3.54 -18.32 7.13
N LEU A 158 -3.26 -18.26 5.83
CA LEU A 158 -2.17 -19.04 5.23
C LEU A 158 -0.80 -18.60 5.75
N THR A 159 -0.62 -17.29 5.97
CA THR A 159 0.57 -16.72 6.60
C THR A 159 0.71 -17.19 8.05
N ASP A 160 -0.36 -17.11 8.84
CA ASP A 160 -0.40 -17.57 10.24
C ASP A 160 -0.15 -19.09 10.38
N LEU A 161 -0.53 -19.87 9.38
CA LEU A 161 -0.29 -21.30 9.30
C LEU A 161 1.11 -21.63 8.72
N ARG A 162 1.91 -20.61 8.39
CA ARG A 162 3.23 -20.73 7.74
C ARG A 162 3.19 -21.56 6.46
N ARG A 163 2.11 -21.42 5.67
CA ARG A 163 1.91 -22.12 4.40
C ARG A 163 2.33 -21.23 3.22
N PHE A 164 3.57 -20.71 3.28
CA PHE A 164 4.09 -19.75 2.32
C PHE A 164 3.98 -20.23 0.86
N TYR A 165 4.36 -21.47 0.57
CA TYR A 165 4.22 -22.03 -0.79
C TYR A 165 2.78 -21.96 -1.34
N VAL A 166 1.79 -22.27 -0.50
CA VAL A 166 0.38 -22.25 -0.91
C VAL A 166 -0.13 -20.82 -0.98
N HIS A 167 0.29 -19.97 -0.04
CA HIS A 167 0.02 -18.54 -0.06
C HIS A 167 0.50 -17.90 -1.37
N ASP A 168 1.76 -18.13 -1.77
CA ASP A 168 2.30 -17.63 -3.04
C ASP A 168 1.55 -18.17 -4.25
N ARG A 169 1.19 -19.46 -4.24
CA ARG A 169 0.38 -20.04 -5.33
C ARG A 169 -1.01 -19.40 -5.43
N VAL A 170 -1.67 -19.12 -4.30
CA VAL A 170 -2.96 -18.41 -4.27
C VAL A 170 -2.82 -16.97 -4.75
N LEU A 171 -1.72 -16.28 -4.40
CA LEU A 171 -1.42 -14.96 -4.95
C LEU A 171 -1.22 -15.00 -6.47
N SER A 172 -0.54 -16.02 -6.99
CA SER A 172 -0.40 -16.20 -8.44
C SER A 172 -1.75 -16.39 -9.13
N ILE A 173 -2.66 -17.16 -8.55
CA ILE A 173 -4.01 -17.37 -9.10
C ILE A 173 -4.82 -16.07 -9.10
N LEU A 174 -4.82 -15.33 -7.99
CA LEU A 174 -5.67 -14.14 -7.82
C LEU A 174 -5.13 -12.89 -8.51
N TYR A 175 -3.80 -12.72 -8.53
CA TYR A 175 -3.16 -11.49 -8.99
C TYR A 175 -2.28 -11.69 -10.22
N MET A 176 -2.29 -12.88 -10.82
CA MET A 176 -1.40 -13.25 -11.93
C MET A 176 0.08 -12.93 -11.60
N ARG A 177 0.46 -12.96 -10.32
CA ARG A 177 1.85 -12.71 -9.89
C ARG A 177 2.70 -13.88 -10.36
N LYS A 178 3.71 -13.60 -11.19
CA LYS A 178 4.72 -14.59 -11.53
C LYS A 178 5.44 -15.03 -10.25
N PRO A 179 5.68 -16.34 -10.04
CA PRO A 179 6.49 -16.79 -8.92
C PRO A 179 7.87 -16.13 -9.03
N ALA A 180 8.43 -15.70 -7.90
CA ALA A 180 9.80 -15.21 -7.85
C ALA A 180 10.73 -16.35 -8.31
N GLU A 181 11.30 -16.21 -9.50
CA GLU A 181 12.35 -17.11 -9.99
C GLU A 181 13.49 -17.09 -8.97
N THR A 182 13.82 -18.27 -8.43
CA THR A 182 14.89 -18.48 -7.45
C THR A 182 16.09 -19.09 -8.16
#